data_AF-A0A450XVC6-F1
#
_entry.id   AF-A0A450XVC6-F1
#
_cell.length_a   1.000
_cell.length_b   1.000
_cell.length_c   1.000
_cell.angle_alpha   90.00
_cell.angle_beta   90.00
_cell.angle_gamma   90.00
#
_symmetry.space_group_name_H-M   'P 1'
#
loop_
_entity.id
_entity.type
_entity.pdbx_description
1 polymer ?
#
loop_
_entity_poly.entity_id
_entity_poly.type
_entity_poly.pdbx_seq_one_letter_code
_entity_poly.pdbx_strand_id
1 'polypeptide(L)'
;MIVDLPGLKYVGDELNSDVIKKASKGLCLVTYNSAEPDSKKQDDLTRQIVDRVKALGGSPARMLFILNRIDVFLGDDNPQAAERNFTLKVTRRIREAISEALEEYTEEANAIEPIPLSTEPALFALLAESTEDASQRLNYLDELEDRYAKLFPKSRMRQLPRSNEDWTSDDRAWFIAEAKRGARIGRFEAQLKHHITRNLPEILLPDLVKDAYAPARDAIQEMDAIAQTYTLETRDELEKAKERLNVLYKELRSIALNGLSRFDGLRELATAAEADPDRWYQELPDRVNETATKIGLKEDSLAPIARAWWVCLRIASPSGRGLRPSGQRQDDVPAWNRKFFLPSHKRKMTNWKSLFFRILTRMSDLLSHPKTRGKRLEKPQIARA
;
A
#
# COMPACT_ATOMS: atom_id res chain seq x y z
N MET A 1 -15.95 -29.53 14.33
CA MET A 1 -14.61 -30.13 14.14
C MET A 1 -13.81 -29.87 15.40
N ILE A 2 -13.27 -30.90 16.03
CA ILE A 2 -12.36 -30.78 17.19
C ILE A 2 -10.95 -31.04 16.66
N VAL A 3 -10.00 -30.18 17.02
CA VAL A 3 -8.59 -30.30 16.62
C VAL A 3 -7.77 -30.40 17.88
N ASP A 4 -7.10 -31.54 18.07
CA ASP A 4 -6.12 -31.68 19.14
C ASP A 4 -4.78 -31.08 18.70
N LEU A 5 -4.19 -30.28 19.57
CA LEU A 5 -2.93 -29.59 19.28
C LEU A 5 -1.78 -30.37 19.90
N PRO A 6 -0.64 -30.47 19.21
CA PRO A 6 0.54 -31.13 19.76
C PRO A 6 0.93 -30.45 21.07
N GLY A 7 1.37 -31.28 22.03
CA GLY A 7 1.76 -30.81 23.36
C GLY A 7 2.76 -29.66 23.27
N LEU A 8 2.52 -28.64 24.09
CA LEU A 8 3.26 -27.38 24.13
C LEU A 8 4.79 -27.54 24.28
N LYS A 9 5.28 -28.69 24.76
CA LYS A 9 6.71 -29.05 24.82
C LYS A 9 7.42 -29.20 23.46
N TYR A 10 6.69 -29.38 22.35
CA TYR A 10 7.26 -29.74 21.04
C TYR A 10 7.09 -28.65 19.97
N VAL A 11 6.75 -27.42 20.37
CA VAL A 11 6.37 -26.35 19.41
C VAL A 11 7.55 -25.50 18.93
N GLY A 12 8.67 -26.13 18.60
CA GLY A 12 9.73 -25.51 17.81
C GLY A 12 9.55 -25.71 16.30
N ASP A 13 8.71 -26.66 15.88
CA ASP A 13 8.64 -27.09 14.48
C ASP A 13 7.69 -26.24 13.63
N GLU A 14 8.19 -25.77 12.48
CA GLU A 14 7.45 -25.03 11.44
C GLU A 14 6.20 -25.78 10.95
N LEU A 15 6.20 -27.12 11.00
CA LEU A 15 5.08 -27.99 10.65
C LEU A 15 3.82 -27.77 11.51
N ASN A 16 3.99 -27.28 12.74
CA ASN A 16 2.85 -27.01 13.62
C ASN A 16 2.18 -25.67 13.32
N SER A 17 2.88 -24.73 12.67
CA SER A 17 2.40 -23.37 12.43
C SER A 17 1.10 -23.32 11.63
N ASP A 18 0.92 -24.23 10.67
CA ASP A 18 -0.28 -24.30 9.85
C ASP A 18 -1.48 -24.90 10.60
N VAL A 19 -1.24 -25.84 11.52
CA VAL A 19 -2.30 -26.37 12.42
C VAL A 19 -2.75 -25.28 13.40
N ILE A 20 -1.79 -24.50 13.91
CA ILE A 20 -2.04 -23.37 14.81
C ILE A 20 -2.81 -22.25 14.09
N LYS A 21 -2.48 -21.95 12.82
CA LYS A 21 -3.24 -21.00 11.98
C LYS A 21 -4.66 -21.46 11.71
N LYS A 22 -4.92 -22.78 11.61
CA LYS A 22 -6.30 -23.30 11.53
C LYS A 22 -7.02 -23.20 12.87
N ALA A 23 -6.31 -23.35 13.98
CA ALA A 23 -6.84 -23.20 15.33
C ALA A 23 -7.18 -21.74 15.70
N SER A 24 -6.64 -20.74 14.98
CA SER A 24 -6.95 -19.30 15.17
C SER A 24 -8.41 -18.96 14.88
N LYS A 25 -9.15 -19.91 14.32
CA LYS A 25 -10.56 -19.81 13.94
C LYS A 25 -11.51 -20.39 14.99
N GLY A 26 -11.00 -21.11 15.98
CA GLY A 26 -11.80 -21.84 16.97
C GLY A 26 -11.88 -21.17 18.34
N LEU A 27 -12.75 -21.73 19.19
CA LEU A 27 -12.62 -21.63 20.64
C LEU A 27 -11.46 -22.54 21.07
N CYS A 28 -10.49 -21.98 21.79
CA CYS A 28 -9.36 -22.74 22.32
C CYS A 28 -9.66 -23.24 23.74
N LEU A 29 -9.59 -24.56 23.93
CA LEU A 29 -9.66 -25.17 25.26
C LEU A 29 -8.24 -25.34 25.81
N VAL A 30 -7.92 -24.60 26.86
CA VAL A 30 -6.59 -24.58 27.45
C VAL A 30 -6.60 -25.42 28.72
N THR A 31 -5.99 -26.58 28.67
CA THR A 31 -5.99 -27.54 29.78
C THR A 31 -4.73 -27.43 30.64
N TYR A 32 -4.93 -27.26 31.94
CA TYR A 32 -3.89 -27.25 32.96
C TYR A 32 -3.97 -28.57 33.74
N ASN A 33 -2.85 -29.29 33.83
CA ASN A 33 -2.80 -30.49 34.66
C ASN A 33 -2.61 -30.11 36.15
N SER A 34 -3.64 -30.28 36.97
CA SER A 34 -3.61 -29.94 38.40
C SER A 34 -2.68 -30.83 39.22
N ALA A 35 -2.29 -31.99 38.68
CA ALA A 35 -1.33 -32.89 39.29
C ALA A 35 0.14 -32.53 38.97
N GLU A 36 0.42 -31.49 38.17
CA GLU A 36 1.80 -31.08 37.86
C GLU A 36 2.39 -30.28 39.04
N PRO A 37 3.42 -30.81 39.73
CA PRO A 37 4.01 -30.16 40.90
C PRO A 37 4.98 -29.02 40.53
N ASP A 38 5.49 -29.00 39.30
CA ASP A 38 6.53 -28.06 38.89
C ASP A 38 5.93 -26.70 38.49
N SER A 39 6.15 -25.69 39.33
CA SER A 39 5.72 -24.33 39.06
C SER A 39 6.36 -23.73 37.82
N LYS A 40 7.58 -24.14 37.43
CA LYS A 40 8.24 -23.61 36.21
C LYS A 40 7.53 -24.09 34.96
N LYS A 41 7.11 -25.36 34.92
CA LYS A 41 6.33 -25.88 33.78
C LYS A 41 4.96 -25.22 33.68
N GLN A 42 4.34 -24.89 34.81
CA GLN A 42 3.10 -24.11 34.82
C GLN A 42 3.32 -22.71 34.24
N ASP A 43 4.41 -22.03 34.63
CA ASP A 43 4.73 -20.70 34.14
C ASP A 43 5.09 -20.70 32.64
N ASP A 44 5.81 -21.72 32.17
CA ASP A 44 6.12 -21.90 30.75
C ASP A 44 4.86 -22.21 29.93
N LEU A 45 3.91 -22.98 30.48
CA LEU A 45 2.61 -23.21 29.85
C LEU A 45 1.86 -21.89 29.68
N THR A 46 1.82 -21.06 30.73
CA THR A 46 1.16 -19.76 30.72
C THR A 46 1.79 -18.80 29.70
N ARG A 47 3.12 -18.73 29.60
CA ARG A 47 3.81 -17.94 28.56
C ARG A 47 3.47 -18.42 27.15
N GLN A 48 3.46 -19.73 26.94
CA GLN A 48 3.13 -20.27 25.62
C GLN A 48 1.67 -20.00 25.24
N ILE A 49 0.76 -20.02 26.21
CA ILE A 49 -0.64 -19.62 25.99
C ILE A 49 -0.70 -18.16 25.55
N VAL A 50 0.03 -17.27 26.22
CA VAL A 50 0.13 -15.86 25.84
C VAL A 50 0.65 -15.69 24.41
N ASP A 51 1.74 -16.38 24.05
CA ASP A 51 2.31 -16.34 22.70
C ASP A 51 1.31 -16.84 21.66
N ARG A 52 0.45 -17.81 22.02
CA ARG A 52 -0.68 -18.23 21.20
C ARG A 52 -1.77 -17.19 21.11
N VAL A 53 -2.20 -16.55 22.20
CA VAL A 53 -3.21 -15.50 22.14
C VAL A 53 -2.76 -14.41 21.15
N LYS A 54 -1.48 -14.01 21.23
CA LYS A 54 -0.85 -13.07 20.31
C LYS A 54 -0.79 -13.59 18.87
N ALA A 55 -0.30 -14.81 18.66
CA ALA A 55 -0.16 -15.39 17.33
C ALA A 55 -1.50 -15.63 16.62
N LEU A 56 -2.58 -15.84 17.38
CA LEU A 56 -3.94 -16.00 16.85
C LEU A 56 -4.66 -14.65 16.66
N GLY A 57 -4.00 -13.52 16.94
CA GLY A 57 -4.58 -12.18 16.85
C GLY A 57 -5.81 -12.01 17.76
N GLY A 58 -5.83 -12.73 18.88
CA GLY A 58 -7.06 -13.08 19.58
C GLY A 58 -7.32 -12.30 20.88
N SER A 59 -8.61 -12.20 21.20
CA SER A 59 -9.14 -11.79 22.51
C SER A 59 -9.15 -12.99 23.48
N PRO A 60 -8.94 -12.79 24.79
CA PRO A 60 -9.16 -13.81 25.82
C PRO A 60 -10.55 -14.45 25.77
N ALA A 61 -11.53 -13.80 25.17
CA ALA A 61 -12.88 -14.32 24.92
C ALA A 61 -12.93 -15.59 24.06
N ARG A 62 -11.84 -15.92 23.35
CA ARG A 62 -11.70 -17.15 22.54
C ARG A 62 -10.99 -18.27 23.29
N MET A 63 -10.79 -18.13 24.59
CA MET A 63 -10.07 -19.09 25.42
C MET A 63 -10.90 -19.52 26.61
N LEU A 64 -10.99 -20.84 26.78
CA LEU A 64 -11.59 -21.45 27.96
C LEU A 64 -10.55 -22.25 28.71
N PHE A 65 -10.29 -21.84 29.94
CA PHE A 65 -9.28 -22.47 30.79
C PHE A 65 -9.90 -23.61 31.58
N ILE A 66 -9.25 -24.76 31.58
CA ILE A 66 -9.71 -25.98 32.27
C ILE A 66 -8.61 -26.43 33.21
N LEU A 67 -8.91 -26.52 34.50
CA LEU A 67 -8.04 -27.16 35.48
C LEU A 67 -8.39 -28.64 35.50
N ASN A 68 -7.64 -29.44 34.76
CA ASN A 68 -7.84 -30.88 34.64
C ASN A 68 -7.24 -31.64 35.83
N ARG A 69 -7.71 -32.85 36.09
CA ARG A 69 -7.25 -33.77 37.15
C ARG A 69 -7.43 -33.24 38.57
N ILE A 70 -8.56 -32.58 38.83
CA ILE A 70 -8.90 -32.10 40.18
C ILE A 70 -9.14 -33.23 41.19
N ASP A 71 -9.39 -34.44 40.71
CA ASP A 71 -9.49 -35.67 41.49
C ASP A 71 -8.23 -35.95 42.33
N VAL A 72 -7.07 -35.41 41.92
CA VAL A 72 -5.82 -35.55 42.69
C VAL A 72 -5.94 -34.99 44.12
N PHE A 73 -6.70 -33.90 44.30
CA PHE A 73 -6.86 -33.25 45.60
C PHE A 73 -7.69 -34.09 46.59
N LEU A 74 -8.45 -35.08 46.11
CA LEU A 74 -9.20 -36.00 46.97
C LEU A 74 -8.28 -36.89 47.83
N GLY A 75 -6.99 -36.92 47.52
CA GLY A 75 -5.97 -37.58 48.33
C GLY A 75 -5.44 -36.76 49.50
N ASP A 76 -5.72 -35.46 49.55
CA ASP A 76 -5.17 -34.57 50.57
C ASP A 76 -5.97 -34.61 51.88
N ASP A 77 -5.35 -34.19 53.00
CA ASP A 77 -6.02 -34.12 54.31
C ASP A 77 -7.24 -33.19 54.31
N ASN A 78 -7.19 -32.13 53.50
CA ASN A 78 -8.31 -31.22 53.27
C ASN A 78 -8.45 -30.93 51.77
N PRO A 79 -9.17 -31.80 51.02
CA PRO A 79 -9.31 -31.70 49.57
C PRO A 79 -9.87 -30.37 49.09
N GLN A 80 -10.86 -29.83 49.82
CA GLN A 80 -11.52 -28.57 49.45
C GLN A 80 -10.57 -27.38 49.57
N ALA A 81 -9.77 -27.33 50.64
CA ALA A 81 -8.80 -26.27 50.83
C ALA A 81 -7.65 -26.35 49.80
N ALA A 82 -7.15 -27.57 49.55
CA ALA A 82 -6.07 -27.80 48.58
C ALA A 82 -6.47 -27.35 47.17
N GLU A 83 -7.63 -27.80 46.70
CA GLU A 83 -8.15 -27.44 45.40
C GLU A 83 -8.42 -25.92 45.29
N ARG A 84 -9.01 -25.31 46.32
CA ARG A 84 -9.29 -23.87 46.33
C ARG A 84 -8.01 -23.05 46.26
N ASN A 85 -6.99 -23.43 47.03
CA ASN A 85 -5.70 -22.75 47.03
C ASN A 85 -5.00 -22.87 45.67
N PHE A 86 -5.01 -24.06 45.08
CA PHE A 86 -4.49 -24.29 43.74
C PHE A 86 -5.23 -23.42 42.70
N THR A 87 -6.57 -23.48 42.70
CA THR A 87 -7.42 -22.75 41.77
C THR A 87 -7.17 -21.24 41.86
N LEU A 88 -7.11 -20.67 43.06
CA LEU A 88 -6.82 -19.24 43.25
C LEU A 88 -5.44 -18.86 42.73
N LYS A 89 -4.42 -19.68 43.01
CA LYS A 89 -3.04 -19.45 42.57
C LYS A 89 -2.93 -19.47 41.04
N VAL A 90 -3.49 -20.49 40.39
CA VAL A 90 -3.45 -20.62 38.93
C VAL A 90 -4.29 -19.55 38.25
N THR A 91 -5.48 -19.25 38.78
CA THR A 91 -6.33 -18.17 38.27
C THR A 91 -5.58 -16.84 38.29
N ARG A 92 -4.96 -16.47 39.42
CA ARG A 92 -4.19 -15.24 39.52
C ARG A 92 -3.07 -15.18 38.47
N ARG A 93 -2.29 -16.27 38.32
CA ARG A 93 -1.20 -16.35 37.34
C ARG A 93 -1.69 -16.18 35.90
N ILE A 94 -2.80 -16.83 35.53
CA ILE A 94 -3.38 -16.72 34.19
C ILE A 94 -3.81 -15.27 33.92
N ARG A 95 -4.48 -14.63 34.89
CA ARG A 95 -4.93 -13.24 34.77
C ARG A 95 -3.76 -12.29 34.62
N GLU A 96 -2.77 -12.38 35.52
CA GLU A 96 -1.54 -11.57 35.48
C GLU A 96 -0.83 -11.70 34.13
N ALA A 97 -0.58 -12.92 33.67
CA ALA A 97 0.14 -13.16 32.43
C ALA A 97 -0.60 -12.65 31.18
N ILE A 98 -1.93 -12.75 31.14
CA ILE A 98 -2.71 -12.27 30.00
C ILE A 98 -2.81 -10.74 30.04
N SER A 99 -3.05 -10.14 31.21
CA SER A 99 -3.09 -8.68 31.37
C SER A 99 -1.76 -8.01 31.05
N GLU A 100 -0.63 -8.61 31.47
CA GLU A 100 0.70 -8.10 31.13
C GLU A 100 1.00 -8.20 29.64
N ALA A 101 0.48 -9.23 28.98
CA ALA A 101 0.79 -9.48 27.58
C ALA A 101 -0.13 -8.73 26.60
N LEU A 102 -1.35 -8.42 27.03
CA LEU A 102 -2.42 -7.81 26.27
C LEU A 102 -3.13 -6.78 27.14
N GLU A 103 -2.48 -5.63 27.32
CA GLU A 103 -2.98 -4.54 28.18
C GLU A 103 -4.39 -4.10 27.76
N GLU A 104 -4.70 -4.17 26.47
CA GLU A 104 -6.00 -3.82 25.89
C GLU A 104 -7.16 -4.73 26.33
N TYR A 105 -6.87 -5.93 26.85
CA TYR A 105 -7.88 -6.93 27.28
C TYR A 105 -7.86 -7.15 28.80
N THR A 106 -7.47 -6.15 29.58
CA THR A 106 -7.31 -6.28 31.03
C THR A 106 -8.63 -6.65 31.74
N GLU A 107 -9.77 -6.13 31.28
CA GLU A 107 -11.08 -6.46 31.88
C GLU A 107 -11.47 -7.92 31.61
N GLU A 108 -11.30 -8.37 30.37
CA GLU A 108 -11.58 -9.74 29.95
C GLU A 108 -10.63 -10.72 30.63
N ALA A 109 -9.36 -10.37 30.76
CA ALA A 109 -8.37 -11.13 31.50
C ALA A 109 -8.82 -11.29 32.97
N ASN A 110 -9.23 -10.22 33.64
CA ASN A 110 -9.72 -10.26 35.02
C ASN A 110 -11.00 -11.10 35.19
N ALA A 111 -11.82 -11.20 34.15
CA ALA A 111 -13.03 -12.01 34.14
C ALA A 111 -12.75 -13.52 33.94
N ILE A 112 -11.52 -13.93 33.64
CA ILE A 112 -11.18 -15.35 33.44
C ILE A 112 -11.45 -16.15 34.71
N GLU A 113 -12.29 -17.18 34.59
CA GLU A 113 -12.54 -18.17 35.63
C GLU A 113 -12.23 -19.57 35.07
N PRO A 114 -11.10 -20.19 35.44
CA PRO A 114 -10.77 -21.54 35.03
C PRO A 114 -11.79 -22.57 35.56
N ILE A 115 -12.14 -23.53 34.72
CA ILE A 115 -13.13 -24.57 35.01
C ILE A 115 -12.45 -25.79 35.64
N PRO A 116 -12.78 -26.15 36.89
CA PRO A 116 -12.30 -27.40 37.49
C PRO A 116 -12.99 -28.61 36.84
N LEU A 117 -12.22 -29.57 36.35
CA LEU A 117 -12.72 -30.77 35.68
C LEU A 117 -11.79 -31.97 35.91
N SER A 118 -12.33 -33.18 35.95
CA SER A 118 -11.54 -34.42 35.83
C SER A 118 -11.96 -35.17 34.57
N THR A 119 -11.20 -35.00 33.49
CA THR A 119 -11.60 -35.45 32.15
C THR A 119 -11.70 -36.96 32.00
N GLU A 120 -10.82 -37.72 32.66
CA GLU A 120 -10.78 -39.18 32.53
C GLU A 120 -11.97 -39.89 33.21
N PRO A 121 -12.28 -39.64 34.50
CA PRO A 121 -13.49 -40.20 35.08
C PRO A 121 -14.76 -39.66 34.41
N ALA A 122 -14.73 -38.42 33.90
CA ALA A 122 -15.82 -37.90 33.08
C ALA A 122 -16.04 -38.73 31.81
N LEU A 123 -14.95 -39.05 31.09
CA LEU A 123 -15.00 -39.85 29.87
C LEU A 123 -15.55 -41.26 30.16
N PHE A 124 -15.03 -41.96 31.16
CA PHE A 124 -15.54 -43.30 31.49
C PHE A 124 -17.02 -43.29 31.88
N ALA A 125 -17.46 -42.28 32.63
CA ALA A 125 -18.87 -42.17 33.01
C ALA A 125 -19.77 -41.96 31.78
N LEU A 126 -19.35 -41.11 30.83
CA LEU A 126 -20.07 -40.89 29.58
C LEU A 126 -20.08 -42.15 28.70
N LEU A 127 -18.94 -42.85 28.56
CA LEU A 127 -18.85 -44.07 27.78
C LEU A 127 -19.69 -45.21 28.37
N ALA A 128 -19.71 -45.36 29.70
CA ALA A 128 -20.56 -46.32 30.39
C ALA A 128 -22.05 -46.02 30.19
N GLU A 129 -22.43 -44.74 30.16
CA GLU A 129 -23.80 -44.29 29.91
C GLU A 129 -24.23 -44.50 28.45
N SER A 130 -23.33 -44.23 27.48
CA SER A 130 -23.67 -44.22 26.06
C SER A 130 -23.48 -45.56 25.34
N THR A 131 -22.67 -46.48 25.88
CA THR A 131 -22.41 -47.76 25.22
C THR A 131 -23.62 -48.67 25.27
N GLU A 132 -23.91 -49.38 24.17
CA GLU A 132 -24.95 -50.40 24.11
C GLU A 132 -24.41 -51.77 24.60
N ASP A 133 -23.11 -52.01 24.44
CA ASP A 133 -22.44 -53.26 24.82
C ASP A 133 -22.31 -53.38 26.35
N ALA A 134 -22.97 -54.38 26.92
CA ALA A 134 -22.96 -54.64 28.35
C ALA A 134 -21.57 -54.98 28.89
N SER A 135 -20.74 -55.69 28.13
CA SER A 135 -19.40 -56.08 28.57
C SER A 135 -18.47 -54.87 28.62
N GLN A 136 -18.54 -54.00 27.61
CA GLN A 136 -17.78 -52.74 27.61
C GLN A 136 -18.25 -51.81 28.72
N ARG A 137 -19.56 -51.75 28.98
CA ARG A 137 -20.10 -50.95 30.10
C ARG A 137 -19.47 -51.38 31.43
N LEU A 138 -19.42 -52.68 31.69
CA LEU A 138 -18.83 -53.23 32.91
C LEU A 138 -17.35 -52.84 33.02
N ASN A 139 -16.56 -52.97 31.94
CA ASN A 139 -15.16 -52.55 31.93
C ASN A 139 -14.98 -51.07 32.29
N TYR A 140 -15.83 -50.17 31.79
CA TYR A 140 -15.77 -48.74 32.16
C TYR A 140 -16.17 -48.48 33.62
N LEU A 141 -17.10 -49.25 34.16
CA LEU A 141 -17.47 -49.18 35.57
C LEU A 141 -16.35 -49.67 36.48
N ASP A 142 -15.69 -50.77 36.10
CA ASP A 142 -14.52 -51.31 36.81
C ASP A 142 -13.37 -50.29 36.83
N GLU A 143 -13.03 -49.70 35.67
CA GLU A 143 -11.99 -48.65 35.59
C GLU A 143 -12.31 -47.43 36.47
N LEU A 144 -13.59 -47.03 36.55
CA LEU A 144 -14.04 -45.95 37.42
C LEU A 144 -13.91 -46.31 38.90
N GLU A 145 -14.34 -47.51 39.28
CA GLU A 145 -14.26 -47.97 40.66
C GLU A 145 -12.81 -48.07 41.11
N ASP A 146 -11.97 -48.76 40.34
CA ASP A 146 -10.58 -49.06 40.72
C ASP A 146 -9.72 -47.80 40.82
N ARG A 147 -9.80 -46.93 39.80
CA ARG A 147 -8.89 -45.78 39.69
C ARG A 147 -9.43 -44.53 40.36
N TYR A 148 -10.75 -44.44 40.50
CA TYR A 148 -11.44 -43.25 40.99
C TYR A 148 -12.37 -43.50 42.18
N ALA A 149 -12.16 -44.57 42.95
CA ALA A 149 -12.89 -44.89 44.19
C ALA A 149 -13.13 -43.69 45.12
N LYS A 150 -12.17 -42.75 45.18
CA LYS A 150 -12.24 -41.55 46.04
C LYS A 150 -13.33 -40.55 45.63
N LEU A 151 -13.84 -40.62 44.40
CA LEU A 151 -14.97 -39.79 43.95
C LEU A 151 -16.29 -40.20 44.64
N PHE A 152 -16.38 -41.44 45.12
CA PHE A 152 -17.62 -42.02 45.60
C PHE A 152 -17.71 -41.98 47.12
N PRO A 153 -18.88 -41.66 47.70
CA PRO A 153 -19.10 -41.73 49.13
C PRO A 153 -18.93 -43.17 49.64
N LYS A 154 -17.94 -43.39 50.53
CA LYS A 154 -17.66 -44.73 51.13
C LYS A 154 -18.90 -45.37 51.76
N SER A 155 -19.80 -44.58 52.33
CA SER A 155 -21.04 -45.07 52.94
C SER A 155 -21.98 -45.72 51.93
N ARG A 156 -22.07 -45.16 50.71
CA ARG A 156 -22.94 -45.69 49.65
C ARG A 156 -22.27 -46.83 48.90
N MET A 157 -20.97 -46.75 48.64
CA MET A 157 -20.21 -47.84 48.03
C MET A 157 -20.31 -49.16 48.83
N ARG A 158 -20.32 -49.09 50.17
CA ARG A 158 -20.48 -50.28 51.03
C ARG A 158 -21.86 -50.95 50.94
N GLN A 159 -22.86 -50.28 50.39
CA GLN A 159 -24.21 -50.81 50.21
C GLN A 159 -24.38 -51.52 48.87
N LEU A 160 -23.44 -51.30 47.94
CA LEU A 160 -23.47 -51.92 46.63
C LEU A 160 -22.94 -53.36 46.70
N PRO A 161 -23.41 -54.25 45.79
CA PRO A 161 -22.76 -55.53 45.56
C PRO A 161 -21.27 -55.36 45.24
N ARG A 162 -20.46 -56.36 45.60
CA ARG A 162 -19.01 -56.30 45.44
C ARG A 162 -18.55 -56.39 43.98
N SER A 163 -19.36 -56.95 43.09
CA SER A 163 -19.10 -57.04 41.65
C SER A 163 -20.06 -56.14 40.89
N ASN A 164 -19.55 -55.43 39.89
CA ASN A 164 -20.32 -54.55 39.02
C ASN A 164 -21.33 -55.32 38.13
N GLU A 165 -21.09 -56.61 37.93
CA GLU A 165 -22.01 -57.53 37.26
C GLU A 165 -23.31 -57.70 38.04
N ASP A 166 -23.22 -57.71 39.38
CA ASP A 166 -24.35 -57.91 40.29
C ASP A 166 -25.14 -56.61 40.53
N TRP A 167 -24.66 -55.48 40.03
CA TRP A 167 -25.33 -54.19 40.21
C TRP A 167 -26.64 -54.14 39.46
N THR A 168 -27.67 -53.61 40.13
CA THR A 168 -28.94 -53.28 39.49
C THR A 168 -28.78 -52.12 38.51
N SER A 169 -29.75 -51.92 37.63
CA SER A 169 -29.78 -50.75 36.74
C SER A 169 -29.75 -49.43 37.53
N ASP A 170 -30.43 -49.37 38.68
CA ASP A 170 -30.46 -48.19 39.54
C ASP A 170 -29.11 -47.94 40.22
N ASP A 171 -28.39 -48.99 40.63
CA ASP A 171 -27.05 -48.89 41.19
C ASP A 171 -26.06 -48.35 40.15
N ARG A 172 -26.11 -48.88 38.92
CA ARG A 172 -25.29 -48.40 37.79
C ARG A 172 -25.61 -46.95 37.45
N ALA A 173 -26.89 -46.59 37.38
CA ALA A 173 -27.32 -45.22 37.09
C ALA A 173 -26.85 -44.25 38.18
N TRP A 174 -26.98 -44.63 39.46
CA TRP A 174 -26.46 -43.84 40.57
C TRP A 174 -24.94 -43.67 40.49
N PHE A 175 -24.19 -44.75 40.25
CA PHE A 175 -22.74 -44.73 40.19
C PHE A 175 -22.23 -43.84 39.04
N ILE A 176 -22.83 -43.97 37.86
CA ILE A 176 -22.52 -43.09 36.71
C ILE A 176 -22.84 -41.64 37.05
N ALA A 177 -24.01 -41.35 37.62
CA ALA A 177 -24.40 -39.98 37.98
C ALA A 177 -23.43 -39.37 39.00
N GLU A 178 -22.99 -40.16 39.97
CA GLU A 178 -22.04 -39.74 41.00
C GLU A 178 -20.65 -39.50 40.41
N ALA A 179 -20.19 -40.34 39.48
CA ALA A 179 -18.96 -40.14 38.74
C ALA A 179 -19.00 -38.82 37.94
N LYS A 180 -20.11 -38.55 37.22
CA LYS A 180 -20.32 -37.29 36.48
C LYS A 180 -20.32 -36.07 37.41
N ARG A 181 -20.90 -36.21 38.61
CA ARG A 181 -20.92 -35.17 39.64
C ARG A 181 -19.53 -34.89 40.21
N GLY A 182 -18.81 -35.94 40.60
CA GLY A 182 -17.45 -35.86 41.14
C GLY A 182 -16.45 -35.30 40.12
N ALA A 183 -16.59 -35.72 38.85
CA ALA A 183 -15.79 -35.22 37.75
C ALA A 183 -16.17 -33.80 37.28
N ARG A 184 -17.32 -33.28 37.73
CA ARG A 184 -17.87 -31.94 37.46
C ARG A 184 -18.28 -31.66 36.02
N ILE A 185 -18.74 -32.69 35.29
CA ILE A 185 -19.17 -32.55 33.89
C ILE A 185 -20.24 -31.48 33.73
N GLY A 186 -21.30 -31.51 34.56
CA GLY A 186 -22.41 -30.57 34.44
C GLY A 186 -21.98 -29.11 34.63
N ARG A 187 -20.99 -28.84 35.49
CA ARG A 187 -20.42 -27.49 35.65
C ARG A 187 -19.65 -27.08 34.39
N PHE A 188 -18.84 -27.99 33.85
CA PHE A 188 -18.10 -27.74 32.61
C PHE A 188 -19.03 -27.46 31.43
N GLU A 189 -20.06 -28.27 31.22
CA GLU A 189 -21.03 -28.07 30.14
C GLU A 189 -21.77 -26.73 30.27
N ALA A 190 -22.22 -26.39 31.48
CA ALA A 190 -22.90 -25.12 31.74
C ALA A 190 -21.98 -23.92 31.46
N GLN A 191 -20.73 -23.97 31.93
CA GLN A 191 -19.76 -22.89 31.73
C GLN A 191 -19.30 -22.80 30.27
N LEU A 192 -19.09 -23.92 29.58
CA LEU A 192 -18.78 -23.96 28.16
C LEU A 192 -19.92 -23.34 27.33
N LYS A 193 -21.16 -23.75 27.60
CA LYS A 193 -22.35 -23.18 26.94
C LYS A 193 -22.46 -21.67 27.19
N HIS A 194 -22.29 -21.24 28.43
CA HIS A 194 -22.33 -19.83 28.79
C HIS A 194 -21.25 -19.03 28.07
N HIS A 195 -20.01 -19.54 28.07
CA HIS A 195 -18.87 -18.89 27.42
C HIS A 195 -19.08 -18.76 25.91
N ILE A 196 -19.50 -19.84 25.23
CA ILE A 196 -19.81 -19.82 23.80
C ILE A 196 -20.92 -18.82 23.50
N THR A 197 -21.99 -18.79 24.30
CA THR A 197 -23.14 -17.91 24.05
C THR A 197 -22.76 -16.44 24.25
N ARG A 198 -21.94 -16.14 25.28
CA ARG A 198 -21.50 -14.78 25.60
C ARG A 198 -20.52 -14.23 24.56
N ASN A 199 -19.60 -15.06 24.07
CA ASN A 199 -18.49 -14.64 23.21
C ASN A 199 -18.67 -15.07 21.75
N LEU A 200 -19.89 -15.49 21.37
CA LEU A 200 -20.16 -15.99 20.02
C LEU A 200 -19.75 -14.99 18.92
N PRO A 201 -20.02 -13.68 19.05
CA PRO A 201 -19.56 -12.69 18.08
C PRO A 201 -18.03 -12.68 17.97
N GLU A 202 -17.31 -12.63 19.07
CA GLU A 202 -15.83 -12.58 19.08
C GLU A 202 -15.20 -13.88 18.57
N ILE A 203 -15.90 -15.01 18.73
CA ILE A 203 -15.50 -16.31 18.19
C ILE A 203 -15.71 -16.36 16.66
N LEU A 204 -16.81 -15.81 16.13
CA LEU A 204 -17.22 -15.94 14.72
C LEU A 204 -16.79 -14.77 13.81
N LEU A 205 -16.79 -13.54 14.33
CA LEU A 205 -16.59 -12.31 13.55
C LEU A 205 -15.25 -12.27 12.82
N PRO A 206 -14.11 -12.68 13.40
CA PRO A 206 -12.84 -12.63 12.69
C PRO A 206 -12.84 -13.43 11.38
N ASP A 207 -13.58 -14.55 11.33
CA ASP A 207 -13.73 -15.35 10.12
C ASP A 207 -14.69 -14.71 9.12
N LEU A 208 -15.86 -14.23 9.59
CA LEU A 208 -16.81 -13.52 8.74
C LEU A 208 -16.21 -12.26 8.10
N VAL A 209 -15.43 -11.51 8.89
CA VAL A 209 -14.71 -10.32 8.42
C VAL A 209 -13.63 -10.74 7.43
N LYS A 210 -12.81 -11.74 7.73
CA LYS A 210 -11.76 -12.18 6.79
C LYS A 210 -12.32 -12.68 5.47
N ASP A 211 -13.40 -13.46 5.50
CA ASP A 211 -14.06 -13.99 4.32
C ASP A 211 -14.74 -12.89 3.49
N ALA A 212 -15.25 -11.83 4.14
CA ALA A 212 -15.78 -10.65 3.47
C ALA A 212 -14.68 -9.73 2.90
N TYR A 213 -13.55 -9.61 3.57
CA TYR A 213 -12.46 -8.72 3.18
C TYR A 213 -11.53 -9.31 2.11
N ALA A 214 -11.42 -10.64 2.00
CA ALA A 214 -10.54 -11.26 1.00
C ALA A 214 -10.94 -10.87 -0.45
N PRO A 215 -12.21 -11.00 -0.88
CA PRO A 215 -12.62 -10.56 -2.21
C PRO A 215 -12.43 -9.06 -2.44
N ALA A 216 -12.71 -8.24 -1.42
CA ALA A 216 -12.53 -6.79 -1.51
C ALA A 216 -11.06 -6.40 -1.67
N ARG A 217 -10.16 -7.07 -0.96
CA ARG A 217 -8.71 -6.86 -1.08
C ARG A 217 -8.21 -7.27 -2.46
N ASP A 218 -8.64 -8.42 -2.97
CA ASP A 218 -8.24 -8.92 -4.29
C ASP A 218 -8.70 -7.93 -5.39
N ALA A 219 -9.93 -7.43 -5.29
CA ALA A 219 -10.45 -6.42 -6.21
C ALA A 219 -9.65 -5.09 -6.17
N ILE A 220 -9.26 -4.63 -4.97
CA ILE A 220 -8.42 -3.43 -4.83
C ILE A 220 -7.03 -3.65 -5.44
N GLN A 221 -6.44 -4.83 -5.26
CA GLN A 221 -5.14 -5.15 -5.86
C GLN A 221 -5.22 -5.22 -7.39
N GLU A 222 -6.30 -5.78 -7.94
CA GLU A 222 -6.54 -5.79 -9.37
C GLU A 222 -6.72 -4.35 -9.92
N MET A 223 -7.50 -3.52 -9.22
CA MET A 223 -7.66 -2.10 -9.59
C MET A 223 -6.34 -1.33 -9.55
N ASP A 224 -5.48 -1.58 -8.55
CA ASP A 224 -4.15 -0.95 -8.45
C ASP A 224 -3.25 -1.39 -9.61
N ALA A 225 -3.26 -2.67 -9.98
CA ALA A 225 -2.51 -3.18 -11.13
C ALA A 225 -2.98 -2.55 -12.46
N ILE A 226 -4.31 -2.40 -12.64
CA ILE A 226 -4.90 -1.72 -13.80
C ILE A 226 -4.48 -0.25 -13.82
N ALA A 227 -4.58 0.46 -12.70
CA ALA A 227 -4.20 1.87 -12.59
C ALA A 227 -2.71 2.09 -12.89
N GLN A 228 -1.83 1.21 -12.41
CA GLN A 228 -0.40 1.23 -12.73
C GLN A 228 -0.15 1.03 -14.23
N THR A 229 -0.87 0.09 -14.85
CA THR A 229 -0.76 -0.16 -16.30
C THR A 229 -1.14 1.08 -17.11
N TYR A 230 -2.30 1.70 -16.81
CA TYR A 230 -2.71 2.95 -17.46
C TYR A 230 -1.71 4.10 -17.24
N THR A 231 -1.11 4.17 -16.05
CA THR A 231 -0.09 5.20 -15.75
C THR A 231 1.18 5.01 -16.59
N LEU A 232 1.58 3.76 -16.84
CA LEU A 232 2.72 3.44 -17.70
C LEU A 232 2.42 3.73 -19.18
N GLU A 233 1.23 3.34 -19.66
CA GLU A 233 0.79 3.61 -21.03
C GLU A 233 0.74 5.11 -21.34
N THR A 234 0.07 5.90 -20.47
CA THR A 234 0.00 7.36 -20.64
C THR A 234 1.36 8.04 -20.59
N ARG A 235 2.31 7.49 -19.81
CA ARG A 235 3.70 7.98 -19.78
C ARG A 235 4.44 7.65 -21.07
N ASP A 236 4.25 6.47 -21.63
CA ASP A 236 4.84 6.07 -22.91
C ASP A 236 4.27 6.91 -24.07
N GLU A 237 2.96 7.14 -24.09
CA GLU A 237 2.31 8.05 -25.04
C GLU A 237 2.85 9.49 -24.95
N LEU A 238 3.07 9.99 -23.73
CA LEU A 238 3.66 11.31 -23.50
C LEU A 238 5.09 11.39 -24.06
N GLU A 239 5.93 10.38 -23.85
CA GLU A 239 7.29 10.36 -24.38
C GLU A 239 7.30 10.28 -25.92
N LYS A 240 6.46 9.44 -26.52
CA LYS A 240 6.28 9.40 -27.99
C LYS A 240 5.83 10.75 -28.54
N ALA A 241 4.93 11.46 -27.86
CA ALA A 241 4.49 12.79 -28.26
C ALA A 241 5.62 13.83 -28.16
N LYS A 242 6.45 13.77 -27.11
CA LYS A 242 7.64 14.63 -26.97
C LYS A 242 8.66 14.37 -28.07
N GLU A 243 8.91 13.10 -28.41
CA GLU A 243 9.82 12.73 -29.50
C GLU A 243 9.31 13.27 -30.84
N ARG A 244 8.03 13.07 -31.15
CA ARG A 244 7.39 13.64 -32.35
C ARG A 244 7.53 15.17 -32.39
N LEU A 245 7.27 15.84 -31.27
CA LEU A 245 7.42 17.30 -31.17
C LEU A 245 8.86 17.74 -31.42
N ASN A 246 9.86 17.01 -30.89
CA ASN A 246 11.27 17.29 -31.11
C ASN A 246 11.69 17.10 -32.57
N VAL A 247 11.16 16.08 -33.26
CA VAL A 247 11.39 15.87 -34.70
C VAL A 247 10.83 17.06 -35.49
N LEU A 248 9.55 17.41 -35.26
CA LEU A 248 8.91 18.56 -35.92
C LEU A 248 9.65 19.87 -35.64
N TYR A 249 10.13 20.07 -34.41
CA TYR A 249 10.92 21.25 -34.06
C TYR A 249 12.24 21.31 -34.83
N LYS A 250 12.94 20.18 -34.97
CA LYS A 250 14.18 20.11 -35.76
C LYS A 250 13.93 20.39 -37.24
N GLU A 251 12.84 19.86 -37.80
CA GLU A 251 12.42 20.12 -39.19
C GLU A 251 12.05 21.58 -39.42
N LEU A 252 11.22 22.17 -38.55
CA LEU A 252 10.89 23.59 -38.61
C LEU A 252 12.13 24.47 -38.52
N ARG A 253 13.08 24.10 -37.64
CA ARG A 253 14.35 24.83 -37.50
C ARG A 253 15.21 24.70 -38.75
N SER A 254 15.30 23.52 -39.37
CA SER A 254 16.08 23.35 -40.60
C SER A 254 15.44 24.10 -41.76
N ILE A 255 14.11 24.10 -41.89
CA ILE A 255 13.36 24.90 -42.87
C ILE A 255 13.60 26.39 -42.64
N ALA A 256 13.53 26.86 -41.39
CA ALA A 256 13.78 28.25 -41.05
C ALA A 256 15.22 28.67 -41.38
N LEU A 257 16.21 27.86 -41.03
CA LEU A 257 17.62 28.10 -41.36
C LEU A 257 17.86 28.08 -42.89
N ASN A 258 17.26 27.13 -43.60
CA ASN A 258 17.34 27.05 -45.07
C ASN A 258 16.60 28.19 -45.77
N GLY A 259 15.57 28.76 -45.15
CA GLY A 259 14.89 29.96 -45.64
C GLY A 259 15.73 31.21 -45.39
N LEU A 260 16.35 31.30 -44.22
CA LEU A 260 17.21 32.42 -43.83
C LEU A 260 18.54 32.45 -44.59
N SER A 261 19.12 31.29 -44.91
CA SER A 261 20.37 31.22 -45.68
C SER A 261 20.24 31.79 -47.09
N ARG A 262 19.02 31.84 -47.63
CA ARG A 262 18.72 32.52 -48.90
C ARG A 262 18.98 34.03 -48.82
N PHE A 263 19.02 34.60 -47.61
CA PHE A 263 19.30 36.01 -47.36
C PHE A 263 20.73 36.26 -46.84
N ASP A 264 21.59 35.25 -46.75
CA ASP A 264 22.97 35.42 -46.22
C ASP A 264 23.77 36.42 -47.03
N GLY A 265 23.63 36.44 -48.35
CA GLY A 265 24.31 37.42 -49.21
C GLY A 265 23.92 38.87 -48.92
N LEU A 266 22.68 39.12 -48.50
CA LEU A 266 22.24 40.46 -48.04
C LEU A 266 22.74 40.76 -46.62
N ARG A 267 22.80 39.75 -45.75
CA ARG A 267 23.30 39.89 -44.39
C ARG A 267 24.79 40.21 -44.37
N GLU A 268 25.60 39.45 -45.11
CA GLU A 268 27.04 39.64 -45.25
C GLU A 268 27.36 41.04 -45.78
N LEU A 269 26.65 41.44 -46.84
CA LEU A 269 26.76 42.77 -47.40
C LEU A 269 26.45 43.82 -46.31
N ALA A 270 25.44 43.59 -45.44
CA ALA A 270 24.97 44.59 -44.49
C ALA A 270 25.97 44.82 -43.35
N THR A 271 26.63 43.76 -42.92
CA THR A 271 27.80 43.83 -42.03
C THR A 271 28.99 44.50 -42.70
N ALA A 272 29.25 44.24 -43.99
CA ALA A 272 30.35 44.88 -44.72
C ALA A 272 30.12 46.39 -44.94
N ALA A 273 28.85 46.82 -45.01
CA ALA A 273 28.46 48.22 -45.19
C ALA A 273 28.89 49.13 -44.04
N GLU A 274 29.14 48.59 -42.84
CA GLU A 274 29.67 49.35 -41.70
C GLU A 274 31.15 49.72 -41.91
N ALA A 275 31.91 48.91 -42.65
CA ALA A 275 33.32 49.11 -42.92
C ALA A 275 33.59 49.79 -44.27
N ASP A 276 32.77 49.51 -45.29
CA ASP A 276 32.89 50.07 -46.64
C ASP A 276 31.50 50.38 -47.23
N PRO A 277 31.01 51.62 -47.05
CA PRO A 277 29.70 52.04 -47.55
C PRO A 277 29.61 52.02 -49.08
N ASP A 278 30.70 52.26 -49.80
CA ASP A 278 30.72 52.36 -51.26
C ASP A 278 30.59 50.98 -51.92
N ARG A 279 31.20 49.97 -51.31
CA ARG A 279 31.02 48.56 -51.69
C ARG A 279 29.57 48.09 -51.54
N TRP A 280 28.90 48.49 -50.46
CA TRP A 280 27.47 48.21 -50.27
C TRP A 280 26.63 48.79 -51.41
N TYR A 281 26.94 49.99 -51.89
CA TYR A 281 26.17 50.61 -52.98
C TYR A 281 26.33 49.90 -54.33
N GLN A 282 27.52 49.38 -54.63
CA GLN A 282 27.80 48.73 -55.91
C GLN A 282 27.22 47.31 -55.97
N GLU A 283 27.33 46.56 -54.88
CA GLU A 283 26.96 45.13 -54.86
C GLU A 283 25.50 44.88 -54.46
N LEU A 284 24.80 45.86 -53.86
CA LEU A 284 23.42 45.68 -53.38
C LEU A 284 22.41 45.27 -54.47
N PRO A 285 22.37 45.88 -55.68
CA PRO A 285 21.44 45.47 -56.73
C PRO A 285 21.63 44.02 -57.14
N ASP A 286 22.89 43.60 -57.29
CA ASP A 286 23.25 42.23 -57.68
C ASP A 286 22.89 41.23 -56.59
N ARG A 287 23.15 41.55 -55.31
CA ARG A 287 22.76 40.70 -54.17
C ARG A 287 21.26 40.62 -53.94
N VAL A 288 20.52 41.70 -54.20
CA VAL A 288 19.05 41.72 -54.12
C VAL A 288 18.46 40.85 -55.23
N ASN A 289 18.99 40.92 -56.45
CA ASN A 289 18.55 40.08 -57.55
C ASN A 289 18.92 38.61 -57.33
N GLU A 290 20.14 38.33 -56.86
CA GLU A 290 20.56 36.98 -56.48
C GLU A 290 19.63 36.37 -55.40
N THR A 291 19.26 37.18 -54.40
CA THR A 291 18.33 36.77 -53.34
C THR A 291 16.92 36.55 -53.89
N ALA A 292 16.42 37.44 -54.76
CA ALA A 292 15.11 37.32 -55.40
C ALA A 292 14.98 36.01 -56.20
N THR A 293 16.03 35.66 -56.95
CA THR A 293 16.12 34.41 -57.71
C THR A 293 16.15 33.19 -56.78
N LYS A 294 16.94 33.24 -55.69
CA LYS A 294 17.02 32.16 -54.68
C LYS A 294 15.70 31.89 -53.95
N ILE A 295 14.82 32.89 -53.83
CA ILE A 295 13.48 32.73 -53.23
C ILE A 295 12.36 32.56 -54.27
N GLY A 296 12.69 32.45 -55.56
CA GLY A 296 11.72 32.17 -56.63
C GLY A 296 10.83 33.34 -57.03
N LEU A 297 11.24 34.58 -56.72
CA LEU A 297 10.55 35.78 -57.19
C LEU A 297 11.03 36.16 -58.60
N LYS A 298 10.17 36.82 -59.37
CA LYS A 298 10.56 37.36 -60.69
C LYS A 298 11.68 38.40 -60.50
N GLU A 299 12.62 38.46 -61.44
CA GLU A 299 13.58 39.57 -61.53
C GLU A 299 12.83 40.90 -61.41
N ASP A 300 13.40 41.85 -60.66
CA ASP A 300 12.82 43.15 -60.26
C ASP A 300 11.74 43.17 -59.17
N SER A 301 11.26 42.02 -58.67
CA SER A 301 10.21 41.99 -57.64
C SER A 301 10.61 42.66 -56.33
N LEU A 302 11.91 42.64 -55.98
CA LEU A 302 12.47 43.27 -54.79
C LEU A 302 13.07 44.66 -55.07
N ALA A 303 13.10 45.11 -56.32
CA ALA A 303 13.63 46.41 -56.71
C ALA A 303 12.91 47.59 -56.02
N PRO A 304 11.59 47.58 -55.77
CA PRO A 304 10.93 48.65 -55.02
C PRO A 304 11.42 48.77 -53.58
N ILE A 305 11.75 47.63 -52.94
CA ILE A 305 12.24 47.59 -51.56
C ILE A 305 13.69 48.11 -51.51
N ALA A 306 14.54 47.66 -52.43
CA ALA A 306 15.90 48.19 -52.57
C ALA A 306 15.92 49.70 -52.85
N ARG A 307 14.97 50.21 -53.67
CA ARG A 307 14.79 51.64 -53.93
C ARG A 307 14.28 52.40 -52.70
N ALA A 308 13.32 51.86 -51.95
CA ALA A 308 12.84 52.47 -50.71
C ALA A 308 13.95 52.55 -49.65
N TRP A 309 14.79 51.51 -49.54
CA TRP A 309 15.98 51.51 -48.70
C TRP A 309 17.04 52.51 -49.15
N TRP A 310 17.27 52.63 -50.46
CA TRP A 310 18.15 53.63 -51.04
C TRP A 310 17.72 55.06 -50.65
N VAL A 311 16.42 55.36 -50.73
CA VAL A 311 15.87 56.66 -50.30
C VAL A 311 16.10 56.89 -48.80
N CYS A 312 15.82 55.90 -47.96
CA CYS A 312 15.99 56.01 -46.50
C CYS A 312 17.45 56.18 -46.06
N LEU A 313 18.40 55.47 -46.66
CA LEU A 313 19.84 55.59 -46.35
C LEU A 313 20.39 56.96 -46.79
N ARG A 314 19.93 57.48 -47.94
CA ARG A 314 20.32 58.80 -48.45
C ARG A 314 19.82 59.95 -47.56
N ILE A 315 18.63 59.78 -46.96
CA ILE A 315 18.06 60.74 -46.00
C ILE A 315 18.78 60.68 -44.64
N ALA A 316 19.32 59.52 -44.26
CA ALA A 316 19.97 59.28 -42.97
C ALA A 316 21.50 59.55 -42.96
N SER A 317 22.12 59.91 -44.08
CA SER A 317 23.53 60.30 -44.13
C SER A 317 23.71 61.73 -43.59
N PRO A 318 24.50 61.97 -42.52
CA PRO A 318 24.62 63.29 -41.89
C PRO A 318 25.30 64.35 -42.76
N SER A 319 26.02 63.93 -43.81
CA SER A 319 26.68 64.82 -44.75
C SER A 319 25.77 65.12 -45.93
N GLY A 320 25.01 66.21 -45.84
CA GLY A 320 24.25 66.81 -46.95
C GLY A 320 25.16 67.36 -48.07
N ARG A 321 26.03 66.52 -48.65
CA ARG A 321 26.69 66.77 -49.92
C ARG A 321 26.29 65.63 -50.85
N GLY A 322 25.73 65.99 -51.99
CA GLY A 322 25.37 65.02 -53.02
C GLY A 322 26.58 64.18 -53.39
N LEU A 323 26.51 62.88 -53.11
CA LEU A 323 27.32 61.86 -53.78
C LEU A 323 26.90 61.88 -55.26
N ARG A 324 27.59 62.70 -56.06
CA ARG A 324 27.76 62.46 -57.49
C ARG A 324 28.96 61.51 -57.61
N PRO A 325 28.88 60.44 -58.41
CA PRO A 325 30.08 59.71 -58.81
C PRO A 325 30.96 60.70 -59.57
N SER A 326 32.19 60.89 -59.12
CA SER A 326 33.19 61.65 -59.86
C SER A 326 33.55 60.87 -61.13
N GLY A 327 32.99 61.26 -62.29
CA GLY A 327 33.48 60.78 -63.58
C GLY A 327 32.45 60.53 -64.69
N GLN A 328 31.14 60.56 -64.46
CA GLN A 328 30.16 60.31 -65.52
C GLN A 328 29.46 61.58 -66.03
N ARG A 329 29.50 61.78 -67.36
CA ARG A 329 28.76 62.84 -68.05
C ARG A 329 27.25 62.60 -67.90
N GLN A 330 26.48 63.70 -67.96
CA GLN A 330 25.05 63.77 -67.63
C GLN A 330 24.14 62.93 -68.54
N ASP A 331 24.69 62.27 -69.56
CA ASP A 331 23.97 61.47 -70.55
C ASP A 331 23.93 59.96 -70.22
N ASP A 332 24.70 59.48 -69.23
CA ASP A 332 24.76 58.05 -68.85
C ASP A 332 23.93 57.69 -67.59
N VAL A 333 22.87 58.46 -67.30
CA VAL A 333 21.93 58.12 -66.23
C VAL A 333 20.81 57.24 -66.80
N PRO A 334 20.67 55.96 -66.39
CA PRO A 334 19.62 55.10 -66.90
C PRO A 334 18.23 55.69 -66.64
N ALA A 335 17.34 55.55 -67.63
CA ALA A 335 16.09 56.31 -67.77
C ALA A 335 15.13 56.26 -66.57
N TRP A 336 15.29 55.31 -65.64
CA TRP A 336 14.48 55.18 -64.44
C TRP A 336 14.74 56.27 -63.37
N ASN A 337 15.79 57.09 -63.50
CA ASN A 337 16.16 58.11 -62.52
C ASN A 337 15.59 59.53 -62.78
N ARG A 338 14.77 59.73 -63.83
CA ARG A 338 14.28 61.07 -64.24
C ARG A 338 12.90 61.48 -63.69
N LYS A 339 12.16 60.58 -63.03
CA LYS A 339 10.87 60.90 -62.40
C LYS A 339 11.01 60.66 -60.90
N PHE A 340 10.47 61.57 -60.08
CA PHE A 340 10.52 61.64 -58.60
C PHE A 340 11.53 62.62 -58.00
N PHE A 341 11.31 63.91 -58.27
CA PHE A 341 11.47 64.94 -57.25
C PHE A 341 10.15 65.04 -56.48
N LEU A 342 10.14 64.77 -55.18
CA LEU A 342 9.04 65.10 -54.27
C LEU A 342 9.51 66.19 -53.27
N PRO A 343 8.64 67.11 -52.85
CA PRO A 343 9.03 68.24 -52.01
C PRO A 343 9.36 67.81 -50.58
N SER A 344 10.32 68.52 -49.99
CA SER A 344 10.77 68.37 -48.62
C SER A 344 9.67 68.60 -47.59
N HIS A 345 9.29 67.56 -46.84
CA HIS A 345 8.70 67.71 -45.52
C HIS A 345 9.60 67.06 -44.47
N LYS A 346 10.33 67.90 -43.72
CA LYS A 346 11.07 67.53 -42.52
C LYS A 346 10.09 67.12 -41.43
N ARG A 347 9.96 65.81 -41.17
CA ARG A 347 9.56 65.29 -39.84
C ARG A 347 10.52 64.18 -39.41
N LYS A 348 10.90 64.25 -38.14
CA LYS A 348 11.93 63.49 -37.42
C LYS A 348 11.93 61.99 -37.76
N MET A 349 12.91 61.53 -38.53
CA MET A 349 13.22 60.11 -38.78
C MET A 349 14.58 59.69 -38.18
N THR A 350 14.87 60.10 -36.95
CA THR A 350 16.15 59.77 -36.29
C THR A 350 16.19 58.41 -35.56
N ASN A 351 15.22 57.51 -35.77
CA ASN A 351 15.17 56.25 -35.00
C ASN A 351 14.91 54.96 -35.79
N TRP A 352 14.91 55.00 -37.13
CA TRP A 352 14.64 53.79 -37.94
C TRP A 352 15.82 52.81 -37.99
N LYS A 353 17.07 53.29 -38.02
CA LYS A 353 18.26 52.42 -37.93
C LYS A 353 18.26 51.63 -36.62
N SER A 354 18.00 52.30 -35.49
CA SER A 354 17.86 51.70 -34.16
C SER A 354 16.66 50.75 -34.06
N LEU A 355 15.49 51.12 -34.60
CA LEU A 355 14.29 50.27 -34.58
C LEU A 355 14.48 49.01 -35.45
N PHE A 356 15.10 49.15 -36.62
CA PHE A 356 15.34 48.05 -37.55
C PHE A 356 16.43 47.10 -37.05
N PHE A 357 17.56 47.63 -36.53
CA PHE A 357 18.54 46.80 -35.82
C PHE A 357 17.88 46.11 -34.63
N ARG A 358 17.08 46.81 -33.80
CA ARG A 358 16.35 46.18 -32.69
C ARG A 358 15.35 45.11 -33.12
N ILE A 359 14.73 45.23 -34.29
CA ILE A 359 13.83 44.20 -34.84
C ILE A 359 14.64 42.98 -35.29
N LEU A 360 15.73 43.18 -36.03
CA LEU A 360 16.61 42.09 -36.47
C LEU A 360 17.33 41.41 -35.29
N THR A 361 17.82 42.17 -34.31
CA THR A 361 18.45 41.64 -33.09
C THR A 361 17.42 40.95 -32.19
N ARG A 362 16.18 41.47 -32.04
CA ARG A 362 15.11 40.74 -31.32
C ARG A 362 14.69 39.46 -32.03
N MET A 363 14.64 39.45 -33.36
CA MET A 363 14.40 38.23 -34.12
C MET A 363 15.54 37.22 -33.93
N SER A 364 16.79 37.68 -33.84
CA SER A 364 17.94 36.84 -33.49
C SER A 364 17.86 36.30 -32.05
N ASP A 365 17.57 37.13 -31.05
CA ASP A 365 17.50 36.74 -29.63
C ASP A 365 16.35 35.75 -29.33
N LEU A 366 15.19 35.93 -29.98
CA LEU A 366 14.06 34.99 -29.91
C LEU A 366 14.40 33.60 -30.48
N LEU A 367 15.41 33.52 -31.36
CA LEU A 367 15.85 32.30 -32.01
C LEU A 367 17.04 31.64 -31.28
N SER A 368 17.80 32.39 -30.47
CA SER A 368 19.00 31.89 -29.76
C SER A 368 18.71 31.36 -28.35
N HIS A 369 17.76 31.94 -27.60
CA HIS A 369 17.42 31.49 -26.24
C HIS A 369 15.91 31.58 -25.93
N PRO A 370 15.13 30.49 -26.05
CA PRO A 370 13.79 30.47 -25.51
C PRO A 370 13.87 30.39 -23.98
N LYS A 371 13.55 31.48 -23.28
CA LYS A 371 13.31 31.41 -21.83
C LYS A 371 12.26 30.34 -21.56
N THR A 372 12.68 29.25 -20.93
CA THR A 372 11.82 28.26 -20.28
C THR A 372 11.03 28.95 -19.17
N ARG A 373 9.88 29.54 -19.52
CA ARG A 373 8.82 29.78 -18.54
C ARG A 373 8.15 28.44 -18.27
N GLY A 374 8.82 27.60 -17.47
CA GLY A 374 8.16 26.52 -16.76
C GLY A 374 7.19 27.15 -15.75
N LYS A 375 5.92 27.30 -16.13
CA LYS A 375 4.86 27.38 -15.13
C LYS A 375 4.82 26.01 -14.45
N ARG A 376 5.20 25.98 -13.17
CA ARG A 376 4.85 24.91 -12.23
C ARG A 376 3.38 24.58 -12.43
N LEU A 377 3.09 23.36 -12.88
CA LEU A 377 1.81 22.72 -12.63
C LEU A 377 1.79 22.41 -11.13
N GLU A 378 1.00 23.18 -10.39
CA GLU A 378 0.65 22.84 -9.01
C GLU A 378 -0.12 21.52 -9.02
N LYS A 379 0.31 20.60 -8.16
CA LYS A 379 -0.40 19.34 -7.89
C LYS A 379 -1.81 19.64 -7.41
N PRO A 380 -2.86 18.93 -7.87
CA PRO A 380 -4.15 18.98 -7.19
C PRO A 380 -4.02 18.31 -5.80
N GLN A 381 -4.40 19.05 -4.76
CA GLN A 381 -4.66 18.49 -3.45
C GLN A 381 -5.84 17.52 -3.55
N ILE A 382 -5.57 16.24 -3.31
CA ILE A 382 -6.63 15.26 -3.05
C ILE A 382 -7.03 15.48 -1.58
N ALA A 383 -8.18 16.11 -1.39
CA ALA A 383 -8.88 16.13 -0.11
C ALA A 383 -9.41 14.71 0.15
N ARG A 384 -8.96 14.10 1.24
CA ARG A 384 -9.62 12.95 1.86
C ARG A 384 -10.84 13.48 2.63
N ALA A 385 -12.01 12.96 2.31
CA ALA A 385 -13.17 12.88 3.21
C ALA A 385 -13.48 11.40 3.39
#